data_AF-A0A957MFM4-F1
#
_entry.id   AF-A0A957MFM4-F1
#
_cell.length_a   1.000
_cell.length_b   1.000
_cell.length_c   1.000
_cell.angle_alpha   90.00
_cell.angle_beta   90.00
_cell.angle_gamma   90.00
#
_symmetry.space_group_name_H-M   'P 1'
#
loop_
_entity.id
_entity.type
_entity.pdbx_description
1 polymer ?
#
loop_
_entity_poly.entity_id
_entity_poly.type
_entity_poly.pdbx_seq_one_letter_code
_entity_poly.pdbx_strand_id
1 'polypeptide(L)' 'MAVESGPTVLGTRMPDATLRDVDGNAYTLSEIAAGNPTLIVFSANHCPYVRW' A
#
# COMPACT_ATOMS: atom_id res chain seq x y z
N MET A 1 5.15 10.27 -16.99
CA MET A 1 4.60 11.51 -16.41
C MET A 1 4.28 11.22 -14.96
N ALA A 2 4.71 12.05 -14.01
CA ALA A 2 4.16 11.98 -12.66
C ALA A 2 2.66 12.22 -12.71
N VAL A 3 1.93 11.52 -11.84
CA VAL A 3 0.52 11.79 -11.57
C VAL A 3 0.45 12.10 -10.09
N GLU A 4 -0.17 13.23 -9.76
CA GLU A 4 -0.47 13.58 -8.37
C GLU A 4 -1.44 12.57 -7.77
N SER A 5 -1.39 12.38 -6.46
CA SER A 5 -2.33 11.50 -5.76
C SER A 5 -3.78 11.91 -6.02
N GLY A 6 -4.61 10.95 -6.41
CA GLY A 6 -6.05 11.17 -6.53
C GLY A 6 -6.70 11.45 -5.18
N PRO A 7 -7.83 12.18 -5.13
CA PRO A 7 -8.52 12.49 -3.89
C PRO A 7 -9.16 11.21 -3.32
N THR A 8 -8.58 10.67 -2.25
CA THR A 8 -9.25 9.70 -1.38
C THR A 8 -9.89 10.45 -0.23
N VAL A 9 -11.22 10.34 -0.08
CA VAL A 9 -11.94 11.02 1.00
C VAL A 9 -11.51 10.43 2.34
N LEU A 10 -11.14 11.29 3.30
CA LEU A 10 -10.77 10.83 4.65
C LEU A 10 -11.94 10.06 5.29
N GLY A 11 -11.61 8.97 5.98
CA GLY A 11 -12.60 8.04 6.53
C GLY A 11 -13.06 6.96 5.54
N THR A 12 -12.67 7.04 4.26
CA THR A 12 -12.85 5.92 3.32
C THR A 12 -12.07 4.71 3.83
N ARG A 13 -12.75 3.59 4.04
CA ARG A 13 -12.13 2.35 4.49
C ARG A 13 -11.27 1.76 3.36
N MET A 14 -10.02 1.44 3.66
CA MET A 14 -9.17 0.67 2.75
C MET A 14 -9.76 -0.74 2.57
N PRO A 15 -9.97 -1.22 1.34
CA PRO A 15 -10.39 -2.60 1.09
C PRO A 15 -9.35 -3.58 1.63
N ASP A 16 -9.79 -4.68 2.22
CA ASP A 16 -8.88 -5.76 2.56
C ASP A 16 -8.37 -6.41 1.25
N ALA A 17 -7.12 -6.84 1.27
CA ALA A 17 -6.46 -7.41 0.11
C ALA A 17 -5.42 -8.43 0.55
N THR A 18 -5.31 -9.53 -0.20
CA THR A 18 -4.25 -10.52 -0.04
C THR A 18 -3.19 -10.31 -1.11
N LEU A 19 -1.96 -10.01 -0.71
CA LEU A 19 -0.82 -9.83 -1.61
C LEU A 19 0.32 -10.76 -1.20
N ARG A 20 1.22 -11.05 -2.14
CA ARG A 20 2.44 -11.82 -1.86
C ARG A 20 3.60 -10.87 -1.59
N ASP A 21 4.45 -11.23 -0.64
CA ASP A 21 5.74 -10.58 -0.43
C ASP A 21 6.78 -11.01 -1.49
N VAL A 22 8.02 -10.55 -1.33
CA VAL A 22 9.15 -10.87 -2.21
C VAL A 22 9.57 -12.33 -2.15
N ASP A 23 9.23 -13.05 -1.07
CA ASP A 23 9.51 -14.47 -0.87
C ASP A 23 8.31 -15.36 -1.32
N GLY A 24 7.21 -14.74 -1.76
CA GLY A 24 6.00 -15.40 -2.22
C GLY A 24 4.98 -15.73 -1.13
N ASN A 25 5.23 -15.37 0.13
CA ASN A 25 4.31 -15.58 1.24
C ASN A 25 3.09 -14.66 1.10
N ALA A 26 1.89 -15.20 1.34
CA ALA A 26 0.67 -14.42 1.28
C ALA A 26 0.41 -13.69 2.61
N TYR A 27 0.06 -12.41 2.53
CA TYR A 27 -0.38 -11.59 3.66
C TYR A 27 -1.69 -10.88 3.32
N THR A 28 -2.55 -10.73 4.31
CA THR A 28 -3.72 -9.85 4.23
C THR A 28 -3.47 -8.51 4.92
N LEU A 29 -4.15 -7.46 4.46
CA LEU A 29 -4.06 -6.15 5.13
C LEU A 29 -4.61 -6.22 6.56
N SER A 30 -5.66 -7.00 6.79
CA SER A 30 -6.22 -7.20 8.14
C SER A 30 -5.23 -7.84 9.12
N GLU A 31 -4.43 -8.82 8.67
CA GLU A 31 -3.34 -9.41 9.44
C GLU A 31 -2.22 -8.40 9.74
N ILE A 32 -1.80 -7.60 8.74
CA ILE A 32 -0.75 -6.59 8.93
C ILE A 32 -1.21 -5.50 9.90
N ALA A 33 -2.46 -5.04 9.77
CA ALA A 33 -2.97 -3.97 10.59
C ALA A 33 -3.13 -4.40 12.05
N ALA A 34 -3.73 -5.56 12.30
CA ALA A 34 -3.91 -6.14 13.65
C ALA A 34 -4.40 -5.12 14.70
N GLY A 35 -5.27 -4.17 14.32
CA GLY A 35 -5.81 -3.12 15.19
C GLY A 35 -4.93 -1.87 15.37
N ASN A 36 -3.77 -1.80 14.70
CA ASN A 36 -2.82 -0.70 14.78
C ASN A 36 -2.94 0.27 13.59
N PRO A 37 -2.56 1.55 13.77
CA PRO A 37 -2.34 2.45 12.64
C PRO A 37 -1.34 1.84 11.66
N THR A 38 -1.71 1.79 10.38
CA THR A 38 -0.92 1.13 9.34
C THR A 38 -0.62 2.12 8.23
N LEU A 39 0.65 2.23 7.83
CA LEU A 39 1.06 3.02 6.68
C LEU A 39 1.09 2.13 5.43
N ILE A 40 0.38 2.56 4.38
CA ILE A 40 0.37 1.88 3.08
C ILE A 40 1.04 2.79 2.06
N VAL A 41 2.02 2.25 1.33
CA VAL A 41 2.76 2.99 0.30
C VAL A 41 2.64 2.24 -1.03
N PHE A 42 2.09 2.90 -2.04
CA PHE A 42 2.16 2.44 -3.42
C PHE A 42 3.44 2.97 -4.06
N SER A 43 4.37 2.07 -4.39
CA SER A 43 5.70 2.44 -4.91
C SER A 43 6.14 1.51 -6.04
N ALA A 44 7.19 1.89 -6.76
CA ALA A 44 7.77 1.11 -7.85
C ALA A 44 9.28 1.33 -7.96
N ASN A 45 9.98 0.34 -8.51
CA ASN A 45 11.45 0.36 -8.65
C ASN A 45 11.94 1.25 -9.78
N HIS A 46 11.12 1.47 -10.81
CA HIS A 46 11.48 2.27 -11.99
C HIS A 46 10.67 3.57 -12.04
N CYS A 47 10.60 4.26 -10.89
CA CYS A 47 9.94 5.55 -10.76
C CYS A 47 10.99 6.61 -10.35
N PRO A 48 11.17 7.71 -11.11
CA PRO A 48 12.19 8.72 -10.80
C PRO A 48 11.93 9.49 -9.49
N TYR A 49 10.70 9.40 -8.95
CA TYR A 49 10.30 10.02 -7.69
C TYR A 49 10.58 9.14 -6.47
N VAL A 50 10.84 7.85 -6.66
CA VAL A 50 11.18 6.94 -5.58
C VAL A 50 12.69 6.69 -5.61
N ARG A 51 13.38 7.01 -4.52
CA ARG A 51 14.81 6.76 -4.35
C ARG A 51 14.98 5.65 -3.33
N TRP A 52 15.51 4.53 -3.79
CA TRP A 52 15.86 3.37 -2.98
C TRP A 52 17.37 3.32 -2.82
#